data_AF-A0A6L5Z4B2-F1
#
_entry.id   AF-A0A6L5Z4B2-F1
#
_cell.length_a   1.000
_cell.length_b   1.000
_cell.length_c   1.000
_cell.angle_alpha   90.00
_cell.angle_beta   90.00
_cell.angle_gamma   90.00
#
_symmetry.space_group_name_H-M   'P 1'
#
loop_
_entity.id
_entity.type
_entity.pdbx_description
1 polymer ?
#
loop_
_entity_poly.entity_id
_entity_poly.type
_entity_poly.pdbx_seq_one_letter_code
_entity_poly.pdbx_strand_id
1 'polypeptide(L)'
;MQIANDDQVRSKHQPQEAVEPVFMNGEEMAATGQYVHARELKKNLFFATRGDASRSFTVLVAVAKGEDSQSPNFNRNGVVILDNDNMAVLVEDYGRQATGVGGASSRQVSAFDAISRMKWKQFSDFIYRSDYYKGVAHDIDTRAGEPDNGNFARQVMLGLRRPQDRDNRDEFTRALHAEGAYHLPATSREAMVNDILLHPMSRVRGGMALSWDIRMNYNWDRSGRIDGFDEVSREFDKRWLTELSTREELFEEVCDLALSSYLAEDFSVLEMEDAACNLNTTGPNNGTLVLHGWRGHPAAFSGIGELRENLVTMPDDELRSLWTTVKVLDQDLSRKQRAIEMGLACNTVRTRLEEIWSLDVEEEIVL
;
A
#
# COMPACT_ATOMS: atom_id res chain seq x y z
N MET A 1 -47.21 -23.76 84.48
CA MET A 1 -45.75 -23.57 84.41
C MET A 1 -45.38 -23.65 82.94
N GLN A 2 -44.82 -22.56 82.42
CA GLN A 2 -44.17 -22.37 81.10
C GLN A 2 -44.99 -22.50 79.80
N ILE A 3 -45.24 -21.33 79.22
CA ILE A 3 -45.34 -21.02 77.78
C ILE A 3 -43.97 -20.47 77.35
N ALA A 4 -43.58 -20.70 76.09
CA ALA A 4 -42.60 -20.00 75.23
C ALA A 4 -41.60 -20.98 74.59
N ASN A 5 -41.09 -20.82 73.37
CA ASN A 5 -41.42 -19.97 72.21
C ASN A 5 -40.58 -20.54 71.05
N ASP A 6 -41.12 -20.46 69.84
CA ASP A 6 -40.36 -20.49 68.60
C ASP A 6 -39.32 -19.36 68.58
N ASP A 7 -38.09 -19.64 68.14
CA ASP A 7 -37.20 -18.62 67.60
C ASP A 7 -36.43 -19.16 66.39
N GLN A 8 -36.82 -18.61 65.24
CA GLN A 8 -36.23 -18.84 63.93
C GLN A 8 -34.83 -18.23 63.83
N VAL A 9 -33.92 -18.99 63.23
CA VAL A 9 -32.56 -18.61 62.87
C VAL A 9 -32.59 -17.49 61.80
N ARG A 10 -32.29 -16.25 62.20
CA ARG A 10 -31.98 -15.13 61.28
C ARG A 10 -30.57 -15.29 60.72
N SER A 11 -30.48 -15.60 59.43
CA SER A 11 -29.25 -15.48 58.63
C SER A 11 -28.90 -14.00 58.47
N LYS A 12 -27.68 -13.62 58.87
CA LYS A 12 -27.11 -12.28 58.67
C LYS A 12 -26.79 -12.06 57.19
N HIS A 13 -27.63 -11.31 56.48
CA HIS A 13 -27.20 -10.62 55.26
C HIS A 13 -26.34 -9.43 55.69
N GLN A 14 -25.04 -9.49 55.38
CA GLN A 14 -24.21 -8.29 55.33
C GLN A 14 -24.70 -7.43 54.16
N PRO A 15 -24.97 -6.12 54.35
CA PRO A 15 -25.20 -5.23 53.22
C PRO A 15 -23.88 -5.11 52.44
N GLN A 16 -23.94 -5.37 51.12
CA GLN A 16 -22.87 -4.96 50.21
C GLN A 16 -22.71 -3.44 50.35
N GLU A 17 -21.49 -2.98 50.62
CA GLU A 17 -21.14 -1.56 50.63
C GLU A 17 -21.56 -0.94 49.30
N ALA A 18 -22.47 0.04 49.38
CA ALA A 18 -22.81 0.87 48.25
C ALA A 18 -21.58 1.69 47.89
N VAL A 19 -20.93 1.34 46.79
CA VAL A 19 -19.86 2.14 46.19
C VAL A 19 -20.49 3.47 45.75
N GLU A 20 -20.08 4.57 46.36
CA GLU A 20 -20.56 5.90 46.00
C GLU A 20 -20.25 6.19 44.52
N PRO A 21 -21.22 6.73 43.76
CA PRO A 21 -20.98 7.10 42.38
C PRO A 21 -19.93 8.23 42.33
N VAL A 22 -18.88 8.02 41.54
CA VAL A 22 -17.90 9.06 41.24
C VAL A 22 -18.60 10.09 40.35
N PHE A 23 -18.84 11.29 40.90
CA PHE A 23 -19.36 12.41 40.12
C PHE A 23 -18.30 12.86 39.11
N MET A 24 -18.64 12.81 37.81
CA MET A 24 -17.71 13.25 36.77
C MET A 24 -17.69 14.76 36.65
N ASN A 25 -16.48 15.34 36.66
CA ASN A 25 -16.28 16.76 36.36
C ASN A 25 -16.41 16.98 34.84
N GLY A 26 -16.96 18.14 34.43
CA GLY A 26 -17.23 18.44 33.02
C GLY A 26 -16.00 18.42 32.09
N GLU A 27 -14.79 18.53 32.64
CA GLU A 27 -13.53 18.49 31.88
C GLU A 27 -13.13 17.07 31.42
N GLU A 28 -13.66 16.03 32.07
CA GLU A 28 -13.34 14.61 31.81
C GLU A 28 -14.29 13.98 30.77
N MET A 29 -15.37 14.68 30.42
CA MET A 29 -16.35 14.21 29.45
C MET A 29 -15.96 14.55 28.00
N ALA A 30 -16.33 13.66 27.10
CA ALA A 30 -16.24 13.81 25.66
C ALA A 30 -17.54 13.35 25.00
N ALA A 31 -17.72 13.74 23.74
CA ALA A 31 -18.83 13.30 22.91
C ALA A 31 -18.31 12.53 21.69
N THR A 32 -18.97 11.43 21.37
CA THR A 32 -18.80 10.70 20.10
C THR A 32 -20.17 10.54 19.47
N GLY A 33 -20.47 11.37 18.45
CA GLY A 33 -21.82 11.47 17.89
C GLY A 33 -22.83 11.87 18.96
N GLN A 34 -23.87 11.05 19.13
CA GLN A 34 -24.96 11.26 20.09
C GLN A 34 -24.63 10.83 21.54
N TYR A 35 -23.44 10.25 21.77
CA TYR A 35 -23.08 9.62 23.05
C TYR A 35 -22.13 10.51 23.84
N VAL A 36 -22.49 10.79 25.10
CA VAL A 36 -21.61 11.43 26.08
C VAL A 36 -20.94 10.34 26.89
N HIS A 37 -19.62 10.42 27.03
CA HIS A 37 -18.81 9.41 27.70
C HIS A 37 -17.58 10.04 28.38
N ALA A 38 -17.00 9.34 29.34
CA ALA A 38 -15.69 9.69 29.87
C ALA A 38 -14.61 9.43 28.81
N ARG A 39 -13.57 10.28 28.73
CA ARG A 39 -12.55 10.19 27.67
C ARG A 39 -11.82 8.84 27.66
N GLU A 40 -11.54 8.31 28.85
CA GLU A 40 -10.86 7.04 29.09
C GLU A 40 -11.73 5.81 28.80
N LEU A 41 -13.05 5.97 28.79
CA LEU A 41 -14.01 4.91 28.48
C LEU A 41 -14.42 4.93 27.01
N LYS A 42 -13.43 5.16 26.14
CA LYS A 42 -13.54 5.02 24.68
C LYS A 42 -12.29 4.34 24.15
N LYS A 43 -12.48 3.36 23.28
CA LYS A 43 -11.39 2.68 22.60
C LYS A 43 -11.76 2.37 21.16
N ASN A 44 -10.82 2.64 20.25
CA ASN A 44 -10.93 2.20 18.87
C ASN A 44 -10.27 0.83 18.75
N LEU A 45 -10.97 -0.11 18.14
CA LEU A 45 -10.50 -1.46 17.85
C LEU A 45 -10.22 -1.56 16.35
N PHE A 46 -9.10 -2.19 16.01
CA PHE A 46 -8.70 -2.47 14.64
C PHE A 46 -8.41 -3.96 14.49
N PHE A 47 -9.08 -4.59 13.54
CA PHE A 47 -8.86 -5.99 13.17
C PHE A 47 -8.18 -6.02 11.80
N ALA A 48 -7.05 -6.72 11.72
CA ALA A 48 -6.32 -6.88 10.47
C ALA A 48 -7.21 -7.57 9.42
N THR A 49 -7.16 -7.07 8.19
CA THR A 49 -7.88 -7.57 7.02
C THR A 49 -6.86 -7.87 5.92
N ARG A 50 -7.32 -8.46 4.81
CA ARG A 50 -6.47 -8.64 3.63
C ARG A 50 -6.34 -7.38 2.77
N GLY A 51 -7.21 -6.37 2.99
CA GLY A 51 -7.21 -5.11 2.25
C GLY A 51 -6.40 -3.99 2.92
N ASP A 52 -6.36 -2.84 2.26
CA ASP A 52 -5.56 -1.66 2.66
C ASP A 52 -5.96 -1.04 4.00
N ALA A 53 -7.16 -1.34 4.50
CA ALA A 53 -7.67 -0.81 5.75
C ALA A 53 -8.15 -1.93 6.66
N SER A 54 -7.61 -1.94 7.89
CA SER A 54 -8.11 -2.77 8.98
C SER A 54 -9.59 -2.44 9.23
N ARG A 55 -10.39 -3.46 9.50
CA ARG A 55 -11.77 -3.30 9.96
C ARG A 55 -11.77 -2.61 11.32
N SER A 56 -12.57 -1.56 11.49
CA SER A 56 -12.49 -0.68 12.64
C SER A 56 -13.82 -0.49 13.36
N PHE A 57 -13.76 -0.51 14.70
CA PHE A 57 -14.92 -0.31 15.57
C PHE A 57 -14.56 0.64 16.71
N THR A 58 -15.55 1.37 17.24
CA THR A 58 -15.39 2.16 18.45
C THR A 58 -16.22 1.53 19.55
N VAL A 59 -15.58 1.16 20.66
CA VAL A 59 -16.26 0.75 21.88
C VAL A 59 -16.19 1.91 22.87
N LEU A 60 -17.32 2.27 23.48
CA LEU A 60 -17.36 3.29 24.51
C LEU A 60 -18.40 2.97 25.58
N VAL A 61 -18.25 3.56 26.76
CA VAL A 61 -19.30 3.53 27.79
C VAL A 61 -20.03 4.86 27.79
N ALA A 62 -21.23 4.87 27.24
CA ALA A 62 -22.09 6.05 27.23
C ALA A 62 -22.70 6.24 28.61
N VAL A 63 -22.53 7.43 29.19
CA VAL A 63 -23.19 7.85 30.43
C VAL A 63 -24.50 8.60 30.17
N ALA A 64 -24.64 9.14 28.96
CA ALA A 64 -25.88 9.70 28.45
C ALA A 64 -25.93 9.62 26.92
N LYS A 65 -27.15 9.74 26.37
CA LYS A 65 -27.42 9.82 24.93
C LYS A 65 -28.39 10.96 24.64
N GLY A 66 -28.09 11.86 23.72
CA GLY A 66 -28.99 12.94 23.30
C GLY A 66 -29.31 12.86 21.81
N GLU A 67 -30.23 13.69 21.31
CA GLU A 67 -30.32 13.95 19.85
C GLU A 67 -29.06 14.71 19.38
N ASP A 68 -28.50 15.52 20.29
CA ASP A 68 -27.19 16.14 20.20
C ASP A 68 -26.47 16.05 21.56
N SER A 69 -25.20 16.47 21.59
CA SER A 69 -24.41 16.50 22.83
C SER A 69 -24.91 17.52 23.86
N GLN A 70 -25.85 18.39 23.49
CA GLN A 70 -26.38 19.47 24.35
C GLN A 70 -27.66 19.07 25.10
N SER A 71 -28.30 17.96 24.70
CA SER A 71 -29.53 17.45 25.31
C SER A 71 -29.39 16.00 25.83
N PRO A 72 -28.45 15.72 26.75
CA PRO A 72 -28.15 14.36 27.21
C PRO A 72 -29.30 13.75 28.00
N ASN A 73 -29.79 12.58 27.55
CA ASN A 73 -30.70 11.73 28.31
C ASN A 73 -29.90 10.69 29.12
N PHE A 74 -29.71 10.97 30.42
CA PHE A 74 -28.99 10.10 31.36
C PHE A 74 -29.71 8.77 31.65
N ASN A 75 -30.98 8.62 31.26
CA ASN A 75 -31.67 7.34 31.36
C ASN A 75 -31.22 6.36 30.26
N ARG A 76 -30.50 6.82 29.23
CA ARG A 76 -29.95 6.00 28.15
C ARG A 76 -28.43 5.93 28.28
N ASN A 77 -27.95 4.85 28.86
CA ASN A 77 -26.54 4.58 29.12
C ASN A 77 -26.20 3.11 28.88
N GLY A 78 -24.91 2.78 28.86
CA GLY A 78 -24.42 1.43 28.64
C GLY A 78 -23.19 1.41 27.74
N VAL A 79 -22.69 0.20 27.50
CA VAL A 79 -21.64 -0.01 26.50
C VAL A 79 -22.25 0.13 25.10
N VAL A 80 -21.57 0.89 24.25
CA VAL A 80 -21.93 1.15 22.87
C VAL A 80 -20.79 0.63 21.98
N ILE A 81 -21.16 -0.04 20.90
CA ILE A 81 -20.23 -0.47 19.85
C ILE A 81 -20.68 0.16 18.54
N LEU A 82 -19.80 0.96 17.96
CA LEU A 82 -19.97 1.62 16.67
C LEU A 82 -19.12 0.91 15.62
N ASP A 83 -19.71 0.70 14.46
CA ASP A 83 -19.02 0.29 13.24
C ASP A 83 -18.56 1.56 12.51
N ASN A 84 -17.27 1.82 12.58
CA ASN A 84 -16.68 3.03 12.00
C ASN A 84 -16.64 2.95 10.46
N ASP A 85 -16.51 1.75 9.90
CA ASP A 85 -16.43 1.59 8.45
C ASP A 85 -17.80 1.61 7.78
N ASN A 86 -18.88 1.30 8.49
CA ASN A 86 -20.25 1.39 7.98
C ASN A 86 -21.05 2.58 8.53
N MET A 87 -20.46 3.37 9.42
CA MET A 87 -21.12 4.49 10.10
C MET A 87 -22.40 4.05 10.83
N ALA A 88 -22.35 2.88 11.46
CA ALA A 88 -23.52 2.24 12.04
C ALA A 88 -23.34 1.98 13.54
N VAL A 89 -24.46 1.94 14.27
CA VAL A 89 -24.48 1.48 15.66
C VAL A 89 -24.72 -0.02 15.65
N LEU A 90 -23.80 -0.82 16.18
CA LEU A 90 -23.96 -2.26 16.27
C LEU A 90 -24.66 -2.66 17.56
N VAL A 91 -24.18 -2.15 18.68
CA VAL A 91 -24.70 -2.46 20.02
C VAL A 91 -24.92 -1.14 20.75
N GLU A 92 -26.06 -1.01 21.41
CA GLU A 92 -26.35 0.09 22.33
C GLU A 92 -27.04 -0.42 23.59
N ASP A 93 -26.97 0.36 24.67
CA ASP A 93 -27.64 0.07 25.94
C ASP A 93 -27.19 -1.27 26.61
N TYR A 94 -26.03 -1.83 26.23
CA TYR A 94 -25.51 -3.05 26.84
C TYR A 94 -25.10 -2.80 28.30
N GLY A 95 -25.70 -3.56 29.22
CA GLY A 95 -25.47 -3.35 30.65
C GLY A 95 -26.06 -2.02 31.17
N ARG A 96 -27.13 -1.53 30.55
CA ARG A 96 -27.88 -0.34 31.01
C ARG A 96 -28.32 -0.48 32.46
N GLN A 97 -28.24 0.61 33.19
CA GLN A 97 -28.58 0.72 34.62
C GLN A 97 -28.89 2.18 34.94
N ALA A 98 -29.77 2.47 35.90
CA ALA A 98 -30.03 3.86 36.27
C ALA A 98 -28.84 4.43 37.09
N THR A 99 -27.87 5.07 36.43
CA THR A 99 -26.73 5.70 37.11
C THR A 99 -26.88 7.22 37.27
N GLY A 100 -27.85 7.84 36.60
CA GLY A 100 -28.01 9.29 36.62
C GLY A 100 -26.73 10.00 36.17
N VAL A 101 -26.29 11.00 36.94
CA VAL A 101 -25.02 11.72 36.72
C VAL A 101 -23.78 11.00 37.29
N GLY A 102 -23.96 9.83 37.90
CA GLY A 102 -22.94 9.09 38.65
C GLY A 102 -21.92 8.28 37.83
N GLY A 103 -21.87 8.51 36.51
CA GLY A 103 -20.90 7.86 35.62
C GLY A 103 -21.20 6.39 35.30
N ALA A 104 -20.18 5.71 34.78
CA ALA A 104 -20.23 4.29 34.44
C ALA A 104 -20.09 3.40 35.68
N SER A 105 -20.86 2.30 35.81
CA SER A 105 -20.59 1.34 36.90
C SER A 105 -19.41 0.44 36.62
N SER A 106 -18.89 -0.17 37.67
CA SER A 106 -17.88 -1.23 37.60
C SER A 106 -18.24 -2.36 36.64
N ARG A 107 -19.54 -2.70 36.48
CA ARG A 107 -19.99 -3.71 35.51
C ARG A 107 -19.80 -3.23 34.07
N GLN A 108 -20.14 -1.97 33.78
CA GLN A 108 -19.98 -1.39 32.45
C GLN A 108 -18.50 -1.21 32.10
N VAL A 109 -17.68 -0.75 33.05
CA VAL A 109 -16.22 -0.64 32.89
C VAL A 109 -15.60 -2.01 32.66
N SER A 110 -15.96 -3.03 33.44
CA SER A 110 -15.47 -4.41 33.25
C SER A 110 -15.86 -4.98 31.88
N ALA A 111 -17.08 -4.71 31.41
CA ALA A 111 -17.52 -5.12 30.08
C ALA A 111 -16.74 -4.40 28.98
N PHE A 112 -16.54 -3.09 29.11
CA PHE A 112 -15.72 -2.29 28.21
C PHE A 112 -14.29 -2.85 28.10
N ASP A 113 -13.65 -3.15 29.23
CA ASP A 113 -12.30 -3.70 29.27
C ASP A 113 -12.22 -5.09 28.63
N ALA A 114 -13.21 -5.95 28.88
CA ALA A 114 -13.27 -7.27 28.29
C ALA A 114 -13.44 -7.22 26.77
N ILE A 115 -14.41 -6.45 26.27
CA ILE A 115 -14.68 -6.29 24.83
C ILE A 115 -13.46 -5.67 24.14
N SER A 116 -12.82 -4.70 24.77
CA SER A 116 -11.64 -3.98 24.28
C SER A 116 -10.38 -4.83 24.08
N ARG A 117 -10.40 -6.09 24.53
CA ARG A 117 -9.29 -7.06 24.42
C ARG A 117 -9.65 -8.27 23.56
N MET A 118 -10.87 -8.33 23.02
CA MET A 118 -11.31 -9.47 22.20
C MET A 118 -10.58 -9.50 20.86
N LYS A 119 -10.20 -10.70 20.43
CA LYS A 119 -9.79 -10.96 19.04
C LYS A 119 -11.02 -11.07 18.14
N TRP A 120 -10.84 -10.95 16.81
CA TRP A 120 -11.93 -10.92 15.82
C TRP A 120 -13.04 -11.94 16.12
N LYS A 121 -12.69 -13.23 16.20
CA LYS A 121 -13.66 -14.31 16.44
C LYS A 121 -14.47 -14.12 17.73
N GLN A 122 -13.81 -13.71 18.82
CA GLN A 122 -14.50 -13.48 20.10
C GLN A 122 -15.40 -12.24 20.04
N PHE A 123 -14.93 -11.19 19.35
CA PHE A 123 -15.64 -9.94 19.19
C PHE A 123 -16.89 -10.09 18.32
N SER A 124 -16.76 -10.73 17.14
CA SER A 124 -17.89 -10.98 16.25
C SER A 124 -18.91 -11.93 16.87
N ASP A 125 -18.46 -13.00 17.55
CA ASP A 125 -19.36 -13.90 18.30
C ASP A 125 -20.10 -13.17 19.44
N PHE A 126 -19.41 -12.28 20.17
CA PHE A 126 -20.02 -11.48 21.23
C PHE A 126 -21.13 -10.58 20.68
N ILE A 127 -20.84 -9.83 19.61
CA ILE A 127 -21.83 -8.94 18.99
C ILE A 127 -23.01 -9.74 18.47
N TYR A 128 -22.76 -10.78 17.68
CA TYR A 128 -23.81 -11.58 17.06
C TYR A 128 -24.78 -12.19 18.09
N ARG A 129 -24.27 -12.59 19.27
CA ARG A 129 -25.08 -13.18 20.36
C ARG A 129 -25.71 -12.16 21.30
N SER A 130 -25.42 -10.88 21.12
CA SER A 130 -25.95 -9.84 21.98
C SER A 130 -27.41 -9.56 21.63
N ASP A 131 -28.31 -9.58 22.62
CA ASP A 131 -29.71 -9.16 22.47
C ASP A 131 -29.85 -7.69 22.03
N TYR A 132 -28.75 -6.93 22.10
CA TYR A 132 -28.67 -5.52 21.74
C TYR A 132 -28.09 -5.28 20.33
N TYR A 133 -27.76 -6.33 19.59
CA TYR A 133 -27.20 -6.22 18.25
C TYR A 133 -28.27 -5.81 17.21
N LYS A 134 -27.92 -4.87 16.34
CA LYS A 134 -28.85 -4.30 15.34
C LYS A 134 -28.90 -5.01 13.98
N GLY A 135 -28.05 -6.00 13.73
CA GLY A 135 -28.09 -6.79 12.47
C GLY A 135 -27.76 -6.00 11.21
N VAL A 136 -26.66 -5.25 11.23
CA VAL A 136 -26.29 -4.29 10.16
C VAL A 136 -24.87 -4.49 9.61
N ALA A 137 -24.14 -5.51 10.06
CA ALA A 137 -22.75 -5.77 9.66
C ALA A 137 -22.64 -7.16 9.04
N HIS A 138 -22.38 -7.20 7.73
CA HIS A 138 -22.38 -8.43 6.92
C HIS A 138 -21.42 -9.50 7.46
N ASP A 139 -20.15 -9.17 7.69
CA ASP A 139 -19.14 -10.06 8.27
C ASP A 139 -19.54 -10.70 9.61
N ILE A 140 -20.29 -9.96 10.43
CA ILE A 140 -20.86 -10.45 11.69
C ILE A 140 -22.09 -11.33 11.43
N ASP A 141 -23.01 -10.89 10.56
CA ASP A 141 -24.26 -11.57 10.24
C ASP A 141 -24.02 -12.94 9.60
N THR A 142 -23.01 -13.04 8.72
CA THR A 142 -22.59 -14.30 8.08
C THR A 142 -21.63 -15.12 8.94
N ARG A 143 -21.23 -14.63 10.11
CA ARG A 143 -20.22 -15.25 11.00
C ARG A 143 -18.92 -15.57 10.27
N ALA A 144 -18.41 -14.59 9.51
CA ALA A 144 -17.20 -14.74 8.73
C ALA A 144 -15.99 -15.06 9.62
N GLY A 145 -15.13 -15.98 9.16
CA GLY A 145 -13.91 -16.35 9.86
C GLY A 145 -12.86 -15.22 9.92
N GLU A 146 -12.94 -14.29 8.97
CA GLU A 146 -12.11 -13.09 8.85
C GLU A 146 -13.02 -11.86 8.72
N PRO A 147 -12.58 -10.68 9.18
CA PRO A 147 -13.35 -9.44 9.02
C PRO A 147 -13.40 -8.98 7.56
N ASP A 148 -14.47 -8.26 7.19
CA ASP A 148 -14.53 -7.56 5.91
C ASP A 148 -13.45 -6.46 5.84
N ASN A 149 -13.14 -5.95 4.64
CA ASN A 149 -12.20 -4.85 4.50
C ASN A 149 -12.75 -3.55 5.14
N GLY A 150 -11.89 -2.82 5.85
CA GLY A 150 -12.23 -1.52 6.42
C GLY A 150 -12.41 -0.44 5.35
N ASN A 151 -13.01 0.69 5.75
CA ASN A 151 -13.22 1.83 4.87
C ASN A 151 -12.27 2.98 5.27
N PHE A 152 -11.15 3.07 4.57
CA PHE A 152 -10.11 4.08 4.86
C PHE A 152 -10.64 5.52 4.84
N ALA A 153 -11.48 5.87 3.86
CA ALA A 153 -12.02 7.22 3.73
C ALA A 153 -12.88 7.60 4.94
N ARG A 154 -13.72 6.67 5.43
CA ARG A 154 -14.53 6.88 6.65
C ARG A 154 -13.63 6.95 7.90
N GLN A 155 -12.61 6.12 8.00
CA GLN A 155 -11.64 6.19 9.10
C GLN A 155 -10.89 7.52 9.16
N VAL A 156 -10.49 8.06 8.00
CA VAL A 156 -9.89 9.41 7.91
C VAL A 156 -10.88 10.49 8.31
N MET A 157 -12.12 10.42 7.81
CA MET A 157 -13.19 11.37 8.17
C MET A 157 -13.47 11.39 9.67
N LEU A 158 -13.36 10.23 10.34
CA LEU A 158 -13.52 10.09 11.78
C LEU A 158 -12.26 10.44 12.60
N GLY A 159 -11.16 10.83 11.93
CA GLY A 159 -9.87 11.12 12.58
C GLY A 159 -9.18 9.89 13.18
N LEU A 160 -9.59 8.68 12.77
CA LEU A 160 -9.01 7.40 13.22
C LEU A 160 -7.74 7.04 12.46
N ARG A 161 -7.58 7.59 11.25
CA ARG A 161 -6.40 7.48 10.41
C ARG A 161 -6.07 8.82 9.79
N ARG A 162 -4.83 8.99 9.37
CA ARG A 162 -4.38 10.11 8.55
C ARG A 162 -4.39 9.70 7.08
N PRO A 163 -4.65 10.61 6.13
CA PRO A 163 -4.56 10.29 4.70
C PRO A 163 -3.23 9.64 4.30
N GLN A 164 -2.13 10.03 4.96
CA GLN A 164 -0.79 9.50 4.74
C GLN A 164 -0.63 8.05 5.18
N ASP A 165 -1.52 7.51 6.01
CA ASP A 165 -1.50 6.11 6.45
C ASP A 165 -1.86 5.14 5.31
N ARG A 166 -2.25 5.66 4.14
CA ARG A 166 -2.47 4.90 2.90
C ARG A 166 -1.26 4.88 1.99
N ASP A 167 -0.23 5.68 2.27
CA ASP A 167 0.94 5.81 1.41
C ASP A 167 1.96 4.73 1.78
N ASN A 168 1.96 3.65 1.02
CA ASN A 168 2.84 2.51 1.21
C ASN A 168 4.28 2.79 0.75
N ARG A 169 4.60 3.97 0.19
CA ARG A 169 5.99 4.35 -0.14
C ARG A 169 6.84 4.52 1.11
N ASP A 170 8.10 4.11 1.04
CA ASP A 170 9.12 4.40 2.05
C ASP A 170 9.66 5.83 1.88
N GLU A 171 10.54 6.24 2.80
CA GLU A 171 11.14 7.58 2.78
C GLU A 171 11.98 7.84 1.53
N PHE A 172 12.72 6.82 1.06
CA PHE A 172 13.54 6.89 -0.14
C PHE A 172 12.70 7.16 -1.40
N THR A 173 11.64 6.38 -1.60
CA THR A 173 10.71 6.52 -2.73
C THR A 173 10.00 7.87 -2.70
N ARG A 174 9.67 8.38 -1.51
CA ARG A 174 9.07 9.72 -1.34
C ARG A 174 10.04 10.83 -1.72
N ALA A 175 11.33 10.71 -1.35
CA ALA A 175 12.36 11.68 -1.68
C ALA A 175 12.57 11.79 -3.20
N LEU A 176 12.70 10.66 -3.90
CA LEU A 176 12.83 10.63 -5.37
C LEU A 176 11.68 11.35 -6.08
N HIS A 177 10.46 11.21 -5.56
CA HIS A 177 9.31 11.93 -6.09
C HIS A 177 9.35 13.43 -5.80
N ALA A 178 9.69 13.81 -4.56
CA ALA A 178 9.73 15.20 -4.12
C ALA A 178 10.81 16.01 -4.86
N GLU A 179 11.94 15.38 -5.18
CA GLU A 179 13.03 15.95 -5.98
C GLU A 179 12.70 16.05 -7.47
N GLY A 180 11.62 15.40 -7.91
CA GLY A 180 11.22 15.35 -9.32
C GLY A 180 12.09 14.44 -10.19
N ALA A 181 12.92 13.58 -9.58
CA ALA A 181 13.72 12.59 -10.29
C ALA A 181 12.83 11.55 -10.99
N TYR A 182 11.79 11.08 -10.29
CA TYR A 182 10.85 10.10 -10.82
C TYR A 182 9.39 10.41 -10.44
N HIS A 183 8.45 10.05 -11.33
CA HIS A 183 7.03 10.21 -11.05
C HIS A 183 6.45 9.03 -10.23
N LEU A 184 6.65 9.09 -8.91
CA LEU A 184 6.21 8.07 -7.95
C LEU A 184 5.17 8.63 -6.97
N PRO A 185 3.91 8.89 -7.37
CA PRO A 185 2.91 9.52 -6.51
C PRO A 185 2.53 8.67 -5.29
N ALA A 186 1.90 9.31 -4.29
CA ALA A 186 1.37 8.60 -3.11
C ALA A 186 0.42 7.48 -3.53
N THR A 187 0.68 6.27 -3.05
CA THR A 187 -0.02 5.07 -3.52
C THR A 187 -0.19 4.05 -2.40
N SER A 188 -1.29 3.29 -2.46
CA SER A 188 -1.59 2.23 -1.51
C SER A 188 -1.12 0.88 -2.02
N ARG A 189 -1.06 -0.12 -1.14
CA ARG A 189 -0.77 -1.51 -1.52
C ARG A 189 -1.67 -1.98 -2.67
N GLU A 190 -2.99 -1.84 -2.56
CA GLU A 190 -3.92 -2.22 -3.64
C GLU A 190 -3.64 -1.48 -4.96
N ALA A 191 -3.31 -0.18 -4.89
CA ALA A 191 -2.99 0.61 -6.06
C ALA A 191 -1.66 0.17 -6.70
N MET A 192 -0.63 -0.16 -5.91
CA MET A 192 0.63 -0.75 -6.42
C MET A 192 0.38 -2.08 -7.15
N VAL A 193 -0.44 -2.97 -6.55
CA VAL A 193 -0.82 -4.25 -7.17
C VAL A 193 -1.53 -4.01 -8.49
N ASN A 194 -2.53 -3.13 -8.52
CA ASN A 194 -3.29 -2.84 -9.74
C ASN A 194 -2.41 -2.20 -10.82
N ASP A 195 -1.50 -1.30 -10.46
CA ASP A 195 -0.53 -0.70 -11.39
C ASP A 195 0.33 -1.76 -12.08
N ILE A 196 0.90 -2.70 -11.31
CA ILE A 196 1.73 -3.78 -11.87
C ILE A 196 0.88 -4.73 -12.73
N LEU A 197 -0.35 -5.05 -12.31
CA LEU A 197 -1.25 -5.92 -13.09
C LEU A 197 -1.67 -5.32 -14.44
N LEU A 198 -1.71 -4.00 -14.55
CA LEU A 198 -2.02 -3.29 -15.79
C LEU A 198 -0.78 -3.07 -16.67
N HIS A 199 0.42 -3.37 -16.17
CA HIS A 199 1.65 -3.21 -16.92
C HIS A 199 1.75 -4.25 -18.07
N PRO A 200 2.32 -3.87 -19.24
CA PRO A 200 2.46 -4.80 -20.36
C PRO A 200 3.24 -6.06 -20.01
N MET A 201 2.78 -7.19 -20.54
CA MET A 201 3.44 -8.49 -20.37
C MET A 201 3.73 -9.15 -21.71
N SER A 202 4.87 -9.81 -21.79
CA SER A 202 5.31 -10.56 -22.96
C SER A 202 5.50 -12.03 -22.63
N ARG A 203 5.30 -12.89 -23.64
CA ARG A 203 5.47 -14.34 -23.48
C ARG A 203 6.95 -14.69 -23.46
N VAL A 204 7.36 -15.47 -22.46
CA VAL A 204 8.73 -15.96 -22.27
C VAL A 204 8.73 -17.47 -22.02
N ARG A 205 9.91 -18.10 -22.01
CA ARG A 205 10.03 -19.49 -21.58
C ARG A 205 9.61 -19.58 -20.11
N GLY A 206 8.56 -20.35 -19.83
CA GLY A 206 8.02 -20.50 -18.47
C GLY A 206 6.75 -19.71 -18.19
N GLY A 207 6.31 -18.80 -19.08
CA GLY A 207 5.03 -18.08 -18.90
C GLY A 207 4.99 -16.71 -19.54
N MET A 208 4.51 -15.74 -18.77
CA MET A 208 4.38 -14.32 -19.09
C MET A 208 5.23 -13.53 -18.09
N ALA A 209 5.96 -12.53 -18.56
CA ALA A 209 6.77 -11.65 -17.73
C ALA A 209 6.44 -10.18 -18.01
N LEU A 210 6.67 -9.31 -17.03
CA LEU A 210 6.60 -7.85 -17.23
C LEU A 210 7.59 -7.42 -18.31
N SER A 211 7.18 -6.48 -19.17
CA SER A 211 7.92 -6.19 -20.39
C SER A 211 7.83 -4.75 -20.87
N TRP A 212 8.93 -4.24 -21.41
CA TRP A 212 9.06 -2.91 -21.99
C TRP A 212 9.36 -2.99 -23.49
N ASP A 213 8.61 -2.25 -24.30
CA ASP A 213 8.90 -2.11 -25.73
C ASP A 213 10.10 -1.17 -25.91
N ILE A 214 11.24 -1.72 -26.31
CA ILE A 214 12.50 -0.98 -26.49
C ILE A 214 12.79 -0.66 -27.96
N ARG A 215 11.87 -0.98 -28.89
CA ARG A 215 12.08 -0.69 -30.32
C ARG A 215 12.27 0.79 -30.58
N MET A 216 13.15 1.08 -31.54
CA MET A 216 13.46 2.42 -32.04
C MET A 216 12.70 2.74 -33.34
N ASN A 217 11.41 2.39 -33.37
CA ASN A 217 10.51 2.52 -34.53
C ASN A 217 9.85 3.92 -34.67
N TYR A 218 10.56 4.95 -34.25
CA TYR A 218 10.12 6.35 -34.29
C TYR A 218 11.29 7.24 -34.75
N ASN A 219 11.04 8.53 -34.97
CA ASN A 219 12.08 9.48 -35.35
C ASN A 219 12.91 9.87 -34.12
N TRP A 220 14.22 9.70 -34.22
CA TRP A 220 15.21 10.09 -33.21
C TRP A 220 16.51 10.47 -33.91
N ASP A 221 17.40 11.17 -33.22
CA ASP A 221 18.66 11.62 -33.80
C ASP A 221 19.70 10.50 -33.85
N ARG A 222 20.00 10.03 -35.06
CA ARG A 222 20.98 8.98 -35.33
C ARG A 222 22.37 9.50 -35.63
N SER A 223 22.58 10.81 -35.58
CA SER A 223 23.85 11.42 -35.99
C SER A 223 25.00 11.05 -35.04
N GLY A 224 24.71 10.65 -33.80
CA GLY A 224 25.74 10.49 -32.77
C GLY A 224 26.36 11.82 -32.36
N ARG A 225 25.73 12.96 -32.67
CA ARG A 225 26.13 14.27 -32.15
C ARG A 225 25.33 14.57 -30.90
N ILE A 226 26.01 14.63 -29.78
CA ILE A 226 25.39 15.01 -28.51
C ILE A 226 26.21 16.12 -27.87
N ASP A 227 25.52 17.19 -27.48
CA ASP A 227 26.13 18.30 -26.77
C ASP A 227 26.72 17.82 -25.44
N GLY A 228 27.99 18.17 -25.19
CA GLY A 228 28.70 17.79 -23.96
C GLY A 228 29.39 16.42 -23.99
N PHE A 229 29.44 15.77 -25.15
CA PHE A 229 30.19 14.52 -25.40
C PHE A 229 31.29 14.72 -26.44
N ASP A 230 31.96 13.63 -26.83
CA ASP A 230 33.06 13.67 -27.80
C ASP A 230 32.63 14.29 -29.13
N GLU A 231 33.44 15.20 -29.65
CA GLU A 231 33.16 15.89 -30.90
C GLU A 231 33.39 14.95 -32.10
N VAL A 232 32.33 14.73 -32.89
CA VAL A 232 32.37 13.96 -34.14
C VAL A 232 32.26 14.87 -35.37
N SER A 233 33.12 14.65 -36.36
CA SER A 233 33.36 15.53 -37.51
C SER A 233 32.16 15.60 -38.47
N ARG A 234 31.96 16.77 -39.11
CA ARG A 234 30.92 16.95 -40.14
C ARG A 234 31.22 16.24 -41.45
N GLU A 235 32.49 16.00 -41.74
CA GLU A 235 32.89 15.38 -43.00
C GLU A 235 32.42 13.92 -43.11
N PHE A 236 32.32 13.21 -41.98
CA PHE A 236 31.95 11.80 -41.93
C PHE A 236 30.45 11.54 -41.78
N ASP A 237 29.60 12.58 -41.69
CA ASP A 237 28.14 12.41 -41.47
C ASP A 237 27.47 11.48 -42.47
N LYS A 238 27.79 11.67 -43.76
CA LYS A 238 27.20 10.86 -44.83
C LYS A 238 27.67 9.42 -44.75
N ARG A 239 28.95 9.18 -44.44
CA ARG A 239 29.54 7.85 -44.28
C ARG A 239 28.88 7.14 -43.09
N TRP A 240 28.85 7.79 -41.93
CA TRP A 240 28.20 7.29 -40.71
C TRP A 240 26.75 6.86 -40.94
N LEU A 241 25.91 7.76 -41.47
CA LEU A 241 24.49 7.44 -41.71
C LEU A 241 24.31 6.30 -42.72
N THR A 242 25.19 6.23 -43.72
CA THR A 242 25.18 5.12 -44.70
C THR A 242 25.55 3.81 -44.03
N GLU A 243 26.65 3.78 -43.27
CA GLU A 243 27.11 2.59 -42.57
C GLU A 243 26.10 2.10 -41.53
N LEU A 244 25.56 2.99 -40.70
CA LEU A 244 24.54 2.65 -39.71
C LEU A 244 23.26 2.07 -40.34
N SER A 245 22.94 2.46 -41.58
CA SER A 245 21.75 1.97 -42.29
C SER A 245 21.97 0.68 -43.07
N THR A 246 23.21 0.38 -43.45
CA THR A 246 23.54 -0.74 -44.34
C THR A 246 24.26 -1.89 -43.64
N ARG A 247 25.00 -1.61 -42.55
CA ARG A 247 25.71 -2.60 -41.74
C ARG A 247 24.88 -2.96 -40.52
N GLU A 248 24.15 -4.06 -40.59
CA GLU A 248 23.31 -4.54 -39.49
C GLU A 248 24.11 -4.74 -38.19
N GLU A 249 25.29 -5.33 -38.27
CA GLU A 249 26.21 -5.54 -37.13
C GLU A 249 26.57 -4.23 -36.40
N LEU A 250 26.70 -3.12 -37.13
CA LEU A 250 27.01 -1.81 -36.53
C LEU A 250 25.80 -1.27 -35.75
N PHE A 251 24.60 -1.47 -36.28
CA PHE A 251 23.38 -1.08 -35.59
C PHE A 251 23.14 -1.95 -34.35
N GLU A 252 23.43 -3.25 -34.43
CA GLU A 252 23.38 -4.17 -33.29
C GLU A 252 24.38 -3.75 -32.20
N GLU A 253 25.63 -3.42 -32.56
CA GLU A 253 26.62 -2.93 -31.60
C GLU A 253 26.15 -1.68 -30.85
N VAL A 254 25.53 -0.72 -31.56
CA VAL A 254 24.94 0.47 -30.93
C VAL A 254 23.81 0.09 -29.97
N CYS A 255 22.93 -0.83 -30.36
CA CYS A 255 21.83 -1.28 -29.52
C CYS A 255 22.33 -1.98 -28.25
N ASP A 256 23.33 -2.87 -28.39
CA ASP A 256 23.93 -3.60 -27.28
C ASP A 256 24.59 -2.64 -26.29
N LEU A 257 25.32 -1.64 -26.79
CA LEU A 257 25.93 -0.62 -25.95
C LEU A 257 24.89 0.23 -25.21
N ALA A 258 23.79 0.60 -25.86
CA ALA A 258 22.72 1.38 -25.22
C ALA A 258 21.97 0.60 -24.13
N LEU A 259 21.98 -0.74 -24.19
CA LEU A 259 21.25 -1.61 -23.26
C LEU A 259 22.16 -2.29 -22.22
N SER A 260 23.48 -2.19 -22.36
CA SER A 260 24.43 -3.01 -21.61
C SER A 260 24.30 -2.89 -20.09
N SER A 261 23.95 -1.70 -19.59
CA SER A 261 23.75 -1.46 -18.15
C SER A 261 22.55 -2.24 -17.60
N TYR A 262 21.46 -2.35 -18.38
CA TYR A 262 20.25 -3.07 -17.99
C TYR A 262 20.40 -4.59 -18.08
N LEU A 263 21.26 -5.08 -18.98
CA LEU A 263 21.45 -6.51 -19.22
C LEU A 263 22.54 -7.15 -18.33
N ALA A 264 23.13 -6.39 -17.40
CA ALA A 264 24.10 -6.91 -16.44
C ALA A 264 23.44 -7.91 -15.46
N GLU A 265 24.18 -8.95 -15.05
CA GLU A 265 23.66 -10.05 -14.21
C GLU A 265 23.15 -9.59 -12.82
N ASP A 266 23.64 -8.45 -12.32
CA ASP A 266 23.27 -7.85 -11.03
C ASP A 266 22.68 -6.43 -11.19
N PHE A 267 22.03 -6.14 -12.33
CA PHE A 267 21.40 -4.84 -12.53
C PHE A 267 20.39 -4.57 -11.39
N SER A 268 20.56 -3.47 -10.69
CA SER A 268 19.60 -2.99 -9.69
C SER A 268 19.21 -1.56 -10.01
N VAL A 269 17.90 -1.35 -10.11
CA VAL A 269 17.35 -0.01 -10.27
C VAL A 269 17.73 0.83 -9.04
N LEU A 270 18.33 1.99 -9.29
CA LEU A 270 18.76 2.94 -8.26
C LEU A 270 19.68 2.32 -7.18
N GLU A 271 20.43 1.28 -7.54
CA GLU A 271 21.34 0.56 -6.63
C GLU A 271 20.66 0.04 -5.35
N MET A 272 19.37 -0.29 -5.43
CA MET A 272 18.64 -0.85 -4.30
C MET A 272 19.18 -2.25 -3.99
N GLU A 273 19.78 -2.45 -2.81
CA GLU A 273 20.44 -3.71 -2.40
C GLU A 273 19.51 -4.94 -2.53
N ASP A 274 18.21 -4.73 -2.33
CA ASP A 274 17.18 -5.76 -2.34
C ASP A 274 16.32 -5.79 -3.62
N ALA A 275 16.74 -5.13 -4.71
CA ALA A 275 15.96 -5.05 -5.95
C ALA A 275 16.68 -5.58 -7.18
N ALA A 276 17.62 -6.52 -7.01
CA ALA A 276 18.36 -7.12 -8.11
C ALA A 276 17.41 -7.69 -9.18
N CYS A 277 17.61 -7.26 -10.41
CA CYS A 277 16.81 -7.57 -11.58
C CYS A 277 17.67 -8.28 -12.62
N ASN A 278 17.10 -9.32 -13.22
CA ASN A 278 17.66 -9.95 -14.40
C ASN A 278 16.74 -9.62 -15.58
N LEU A 279 17.23 -8.73 -16.46
CA LEU A 279 16.52 -8.31 -17.66
C LEU A 279 17.11 -9.03 -18.88
N ASN A 280 16.26 -9.43 -19.82
CA ASN A 280 16.68 -10.03 -21.08
C ASN A 280 15.90 -9.43 -22.24
N THR A 281 16.44 -9.50 -23.44
CA THR A 281 15.72 -9.15 -24.65
C THR A 281 14.97 -10.34 -25.26
N THR A 282 13.80 -10.10 -25.83
CA THR A 282 13.00 -11.11 -26.52
C THR A 282 12.21 -10.51 -27.69
N GLY A 283 11.54 -11.37 -28.44
CA GLY A 283 10.71 -11.01 -29.58
C GLY A 283 11.51 -10.75 -30.86
N PRO A 284 10.83 -10.36 -31.95
CA PRO A 284 11.49 -10.05 -33.22
C PRO A 284 12.53 -8.95 -33.04
N ASN A 285 13.74 -9.19 -33.55
CA ASN A 285 14.90 -8.28 -33.48
C ASN A 285 15.19 -7.77 -32.06
N ASN A 286 14.97 -8.61 -31.03
CA ASN A 286 15.22 -8.26 -29.63
C ASN A 286 14.50 -6.99 -29.14
N GLY A 287 13.39 -6.61 -29.79
CA GLY A 287 12.72 -5.32 -29.56
C GLY A 287 11.96 -5.20 -28.23
N THR A 288 11.98 -6.20 -27.37
CA THR A 288 11.28 -6.18 -26.08
C THR A 288 12.24 -6.56 -24.97
N LEU A 289 12.31 -5.73 -23.93
CA LEU A 289 13.01 -6.06 -22.69
C LEU A 289 12.02 -6.72 -21.73
N VAL A 290 12.41 -7.82 -21.10
CA VAL A 290 11.56 -8.57 -20.15
C VAL A 290 12.25 -8.74 -18.81
N LEU A 291 11.48 -8.62 -17.73
CA LEU A 291 11.91 -8.99 -16.39
C LEU A 291 11.92 -10.50 -16.25
N HIS A 292 13.08 -11.11 -16.43
CA HIS A 292 13.25 -12.56 -16.39
C HIS A 292 13.44 -13.08 -14.96
N GLY A 293 14.12 -12.31 -14.11
CA GLY A 293 14.31 -12.61 -12.70
C GLY A 293 14.26 -11.38 -11.82
N TRP A 294 13.81 -11.56 -10.58
CA TRP A 294 13.71 -10.51 -9.57
C TRP A 294 14.05 -11.10 -8.20
N ARG A 295 15.01 -10.50 -7.49
CA ARG A 295 15.54 -10.98 -6.20
C ARG A 295 15.96 -12.46 -6.23
N GLY A 296 16.60 -12.88 -7.32
CA GLY A 296 17.04 -14.28 -7.50
C GLY A 296 15.92 -15.28 -7.81
N HIS A 297 14.67 -14.84 -7.92
CA HIS A 297 13.54 -15.68 -8.29
C HIS A 297 13.12 -15.48 -9.75
N PRO A 298 12.64 -16.53 -10.46
CA PRO A 298 12.04 -16.36 -11.78
C PRO A 298 10.84 -15.41 -11.73
N ALA A 299 10.82 -14.42 -12.63
CA ALA A 299 9.74 -13.44 -12.76
C ALA A 299 8.78 -13.78 -13.92
N ALA A 300 8.63 -15.08 -14.21
CA ALA A 300 7.69 -15.61 -15.20
C ALA A 300 6.48 -16.22 -14.49
N PHE A 301 5.29 -15.82 -14.92
CA PHE A 301 4.01 -16.23 -14.35
C PHE A 301 3.18 -16.97 -15.40
N SER A 302 2.42 -17.99 -15.03
CA SER A 302 1.51 -18.70 -15.94
C SER A 302 0.43 -17.77 -16.53
N GLY A 303 0.09 -16.69 -15.84
CA GLY A 303 -0.78 -15.63 -16.34
C GLY A 303 -1.08 -14.56 -15.28
N ILE A 304 -2.02 -13.65 -15.62
CA ILE A 304 -2.43 -12.53 -14.77
C ILE A 304 -2.99 -12.99 -13.41
N GLY A 305 -3.65 -14.16 -13.37
CA GLY A 305 -4.19 -14.74 -12.12
C GLY A 305 -3.09 -15.06 -11.11
N GLU A 306 -2.06 -15.80 -11.53
CA GLU A 306 -0.91 -16.13 -10.68
C GLU A 306 -0.13 -14.87 -10.27
N LEU A 307 0.08 -13.94 -11.21
CA LEU A 307 0.72 -12.66 -10.89
C LEU A 307 -0.06 -11.93 -9.78
N ARG A 308 -1.40 -11.86 -9.87
CA ARG A 308 -2.24 -11.23 -8.84
C ARG A 308 -2.10 -11.93 -7.50
N GLU A 309 -2.14 -13.26 -7.47
CA GLU A 309 -2.00 -14.03 -6.23
C GLU A 309 -0.64 -13.78 -5.56
N ASN A 310 0.44 -13.76 -6.35
CA ASN A 310 1.78 -13.45 -5.88
C ASN A 310 1.86 -12.01 -5.35
N LEU A 311 1.38 -11.01 -6.09
CA LEU A 311 1.41 -9.61 -5.66
C LEU A 311 0.59 -9.35 -4.39
N VAL A 312 -0.58 -9.99 -4.26
CA VAL A 312 -1.46 -9.83 -3.07
C VAL A 312 -0.85 -10.46 -1.82
N THR A 313 -0.03 -11.51 -1.98
CA THR A 313 0.62 -12.21 -0.86
C THR A 313 2.04 -11.72 -0.57
N MET A 314 2.64 -10.95 -1.49
CA MET A 314 3.99 -10.39 -1.39
C MET A 314 4.12 -9.40 -0.22
N PRO A 315 5.21 -9.44 0.58
CA PRO A 315 5.48 -8.45 1.61
C PRO A 315 5.43 -7.00 1.10
N ASP A 316 5.11 -6.03 1.98
CA ASP A 316 4.92 -4.63 1.59
C ASP A 316 6.21 -3.97 1.05
N ASP A 317 7.35 -4.29 1.65
CA ASP A 317 8.68 -3.88 1.22
C ASP A 317 9.02 -4.42 -0.18
N GLU A 318 8.74 -5.70 -0.40
CA GLU A 318 8.93 -6.37 -1.68
C GLU A 318 8.06 -5.77 -2.79
N LEU A 319 6.77 -5.61 -2.51
CA LEU A 319 5.82 -5.06 -3.46
C LEU A 319 6.19 -3.62 -3.83
N ARG A 320 6.58 -2.81 -2.84
CA ARG A 320 7.05 -1.44 -3.04
C ARG A 320 8.32 -1.42 -3.90
N SER A 321 9.27 -2.31 -3.63
CA SER A 321 10.51 -2.39 -4.41
C SER A 321 10.20 -2.75 -5.87
N LEU A 322 9.39 -3.78 -6.11
CA LEU A 322 8.99 -4.17 -7.47
C LEU A 322 8.22 -3.05 -8.18
N TRP A 323 7.26 -2.41 -7.51
CA TRP A 323 6.51 -1.28 -8.07
C TRP A 323 7.45 -0.12 -8.44
N THR A 324 8.41 0.20 -7.58
CA THR A 324 9.41 1.26 -7.83
C THR A 324 10.29 0.90 -9.02
N THR A 325 10.81 -0.32 -9.08
CA THR A 325 11.55 -0.85 -10.24
C THR A 325 10.78 -0.66 -11.54
N VAL A 326 9.50 -1.06 -11.57
CA VAL A 326 8.65 -0.93 -12.76
C VAL A 326 8.50 0.54 -13.17
N LYS A 327 8.20 1.43 -12.22
CA LYS A 327 8.00 2.86 -12.52
C LYS A 327 9.27 3.57 -12.99
N VAL A 328 10.42 3.22 -12.41
CA VAL A 328 11.71 3.76 -12.86
C VAL A 328 12.01 3.27 -14.27
N LEU A 329 11.87 1.97 -14.55
CA LEU A 329 12.06 1.43 -15.90
C LEU A 329 11.06 2.00 -16.92
N ASP A 330 9.81 2.30 -16.52
CA ASP A 330 8.85 2.98 -17.40
C ASP A 330 9.35 4.35 -17.86
N GLN A 331 10.07 5.07 -16.99
CA GLN A 331 10.64 6.39 -17.29
C GLN A 331 11.96 6.27 -18.06
N ASP A 332 12.87 5.41 -17.59
CA ASP A 332 14.22 5.22 -18.14
C ASP A 332 14.18 4.56 -19.52
N LEU A 333 13.22 3.67 -19.72
CA LEU A 333 12.93 3.06 -21.02
C LEU A 333 11.84 3.83 -21.76
N SER A 334 11.53 5.08 -21.42
CA SER A 334 10.60 5.89 -22.21
C SER A 334 11.19 6.22 -23.59
N ARG A 335 10.35 6.52 -24.59
CA ARG A 335 10.83 6.92 -25.93
C ARG A 335 11.83 8.08 -25.91
N LYS A 336 11.62 9.04 -24.99
CA LYS A 336 12.51 10.18 -24.86
C LYS A 336 13.88 9.74 -24.35
N GLN A 337 13.91 8.97 -23.27
CA GLN A 337 15.17 8.55 -22.67
C GLN A 337 15.93 7.56 -23.57
N ARG A 338 15.25 6.59 -24.18
CA ARG A 338 15.88 5.67 -25.15
C ARG A 338 16.51 6.40 -26.34
N ALA A 339 15.91 7.49 -26.83
CA ALA A 339 16.50 8.29 -27.89
C ALA A 339 17.82 8.97 -27.45
N ILE A 340 17.91 9.37 -26.18
CA ILE A 340 19.14 9.93 -25.60
C ILE A 340 20.20 8.83 -25.48
N GLU A 341 19.88 7.69 -24.85
CA GLU A 341 20.81 6.56 -24.68
C GLU A 341 21.33 6.03 -26.02
N MET A 342 20.45 5.86 -27.01
CA MET A 342 20.84 5.45 -28.35
C MET A 342 21.73 6.47 -29.05
N GLY A 343 21.47 7.76 -28.85
CA GLY A 343 22.36 8.81 -29.38
C GLY A 343 23.75 8.77 -28.73
N LEU A 344 23.83 8.48 -27.43
CA LEU A 344 25.10 8.36 -26.70
C LEU A 344 25.90 7.14 -27.17
N ALA A 345 25.21 6.01 -27.37
CA ALA A 345 25.81 4.82 -27.95
C ALA A 345 26.28 5.08 -29.39
N CYS A 346 25.48 5.79 -30.21
CA CYS A 346 25.91 6.23 -31.54
C CYS A 346 27.17 7.10 -31.48
N ASN A 347 27.23 8.08 -30.58
CA ASN A 347 28.41 8.94 -30.41
C ASN A 347 29.65 8.10 -30.10
N THR A 348 29.56 7.21 -29.11
CA THR A 348 30.67 6.36 -28.66
C THR A 348 31.22 5.49 -29.79
N VAL A 349 30.33 4.79 -30.51
CA VAL A 349 30.73 3.92 -31.63
C VAL A 349 31.29 4.75 -32.79
N ARG A 350 30.67 5.90 -33.07
CA ARG A 350 31.08 6.80 -34.15
C ARG A 350 32.46 7.40 -33.90
N THR A 351 32.76 7.89 -32.70
CA THR A 351 34.08 8.42 -32.33
C THR A 351 35.19 7.43 -32.67
N ARG A 352 35.02 6.16 -32.27
CA ARG A 352 35.97 5.08 -32.58
C ARG A 352 36.14 4.83 -34.07
N LEU A 353 35.06 4.92 -34.86
CA LEU A 353 35.14 4.72 -36.31
C LEU A 353 35.76 5.91 -37.03
N GLU A 354 35.50 7.14 -36.59
CA GLU A 354 36.11 8.33 -37.19
C GLU A 354 37.62 8.34 -37.00
N GLU A 355 38.15 7.86 -35.87
CA GLU A 355 39.60 7.66 -35.69
C GLU A 355 40.20 6.77 -36.79
N ILE A 356 39.48 5.72 -37.20
CA ILE A 356 39.91 4.81 -38.28
C ILE A 356 39.78 5.52 -39.63
N TRP A 357 38.66 6.19 -39.89
CA TRP A 357 38.41 6.86 -41.17
C TRP A 357 39.35 8.05 -41.43
N SER A 358 39.77 8.75 -40.38
CA SER A 358 40.78 9.80 -40.49
C SER A 358 42.12 9.26 -40.98
N LEU A 359 42.52 8.06 -40.54
CA LEU A 359 43.75 7.41 -41.03
C LEU A 359 43.63 6.98 -42.50
N ASP A 360 42.46 6.44 -42.91
CA ASP A 360 42.20 6.09 -44.32
C ASP A 360 42.35 7.31 -45.25
N VAL A 361 41.85 8.47 -44.82
CA VAL A 361 41.89 9.72 -45.61
C VAL A 361 43.32 10.27 -45.69
N GLU A 362 44.11 10.16 -44.62
CA GLU A 362 45.51 10.58 -44.63
C GLU A 362 46.37 9.71 -45.57
N GLU A 363 46.12 8.40 -45.64
CA GLU A 363 46.82 7.51 -46.57
C GLU A 363 46.47 7.78 -48.04
N GLU A 364 45.21 8.10 -48.35
CA GLU A 364 44.78 8.46 -49.71
C GLU A 364 45.36 9.80 -50.22
N ILE A 365 45.73 10.73 -49.33
CA ILE A 365 46.32 12.03 -49.70
C ILE A 365 47.84 11.91 -49.96
N VAL A 366 48.50 10.90 -49.40
CA VAL A 366 49.96 10.71 -49.48
C VAL A 366 50.39 9.87 -50.70
N LEU A 367 49.46 9.13 -51.31
CA LEU A 367 49.65 8.37 -52.56
C LEU A 367 49.27 9.17 -53.80
#